data_AF-A0A5K1EJ29-F1
#
_entry.id   AF-A0A5K1EJ29-F1
#
_cell.length_a   1.000
_cell.length_b   1.000
_cell.length_c   1.000
_cell.angle_alpha   90.00
_cell.angle_beta   90.00
_cell.angle_gamma   90.00
#
_symmetry.space_group_name_H-M   'P 1'
#
loop_
_entity.id
_entity.type
_entity.pdbx_description
1 polymer ?
#
loop_
_entity_poly.entity_id
_entity_poly.type
_entity_poly.pdbx_seq_one_letter_code
_entity_poly.pdbx_strand_id
1 'polypeptide(L)'
;IYLHPMIRDAHGRKMSKSLGNVIDPLEVINGITLEGLHQRLEHGNLDPSELVVAKQGQVMDFPNGIPECGADALRFALVSYTAQ
;
A
#
# COMPACT_ATOMS: atom_id res chain seq x y z
N ILE A 1 9.28 -14.02 -21.44
CA ILE A 1 9.14 -13.44 -20.09
C ILE A 1 8.74 -11.99 -20.27
N TYR A 2 7.61 -11.57 -19.71
CA TYR A 2 7.17 -10.18 -19.75
C TYR A 2 7.63 -9.47 -18.47
N LEU A 3 8.22 -8.29 -18.61
CA LEU A 3 8.66 -7.44 -17.50
C LEU A 3 7.64 -6.33 -17.32
N HIS A 4 7.38 -5.95 -16.07
CA HIS A 4 6.53 -4.82 -15.72
C HIS A 4 7.34 -3.78 -14.92
N PRO A 5 6.94 -2.49 -14.96
CA PRO A 5 7.55 -1.46 -14.14
C PRO A 5 7.48 -1.76 -12.64
N MET A 6 8.39 -1.14 -11.89
CA MET A 6 8.40 -1.19 -10.43
C MET A 6 7.34 -0.24 -9.87
N ILE A 7 6.46 -0.75 -9.02
CA ILE A 7 5.43 0.06 -8.38
C ILE A 7 6.03 0.89 -7.24
N ARG A 8 5.62 2.16 -7.15
CA ARG A 8 6.08 3.15 -6.18
C ARG A 8 4.95 3.58 -5.26
N ASP A 9 5.32 4.07 -4.07
CA ASP A 9 4.37 4.71 -3.15
C ASP A 9 4.03 6.14 -3.58
N ALA A 10 3.14 6.80 -2.83
CA ALA A 10 2.71 8.19 -3.07
C ALA A 10 3.86 9.22 -3.03
N HIS A 11 5.00 8.86 -2.43
CA HIS A 11 6.19 9.69 -2.33
C HIS A 11 7.27 9.32 -3.37
N GLY A 12 6.94 8.43 -4.31
CA GLY A 12 7.83 8.00 -5.38
C GLY A 12 8.92 7.01 -4.96
N ARG A 13 8.87 6.50 -3.73
CA ARG A 13 9.79 5.48 -3.22
C ARG A 13 9.35 4.10 -3.70
N LYS A 14 10.31 3.20 -3.89
CA LYS A 14 10.00 1.79 -4.16
C LYS A 14 9.14 1.23 -3.02
N MET A 15 8.04 0.56 -3.36
CA MET A 15 7.32 -0.23 -2.36
C MET A 15 8.18 -1.40 -1.87
N SER A 16 8.38 -1.48 -0.56
CA SER A 16 9.20 -2.52 0.06
C SER A 16 8.73 -2.86 1.48
N LYS A 17 8.90 -4.13 1.85
CA LYS A 17 8.52 -4.61 3.19
C LYS A 17 9.30 -3.91 4.30
N SER A 18 10.55 -3.53 4.05
CA SER A 18 11.42 -2.87 5.02
C SER A 18 11.00 -1.42 5.33
N LEU A 19 10.29 -0.76 4.40
CA LEU A 19 9.78 0.62 4.58
C LEU A 19 8.32 0.65 5.06
N GLY A 20 7.64 -0.49 5.14
CA GLY A 20 6.22 -0.55 5.55
C GLY A 20 5.23 0.08 4.59
N ASN A 21 5.66 0.54 3.42
CA ASN A 21 4.85 1.26 2.46
C ASN A 21 4.15 0.33 1.43
N VAL A 22 4.20 -0.98 1.64
CA VAL A 22 3.51 -1.95 0.78
C VAL A 22 2.03 -1.98 1.12
N ILE A 23 1.18 -1.87 0.10
CA ILE A 23 -0.27 -2.11 0.23
C ILE A 23 -0.59 -3.51 -0.30
N ASP A 24 -1.44 -4.27 0.42
CA ASP A 24 -1.87 -5.58 -0.07
C ASP A 24 -3.02 -5.37 -1.05
N PRO A 25 -2.96 -5.93 -2.27
CA PRO A 25 -4.04 -5.81 -3.23
C PRO A 25 -5.41 -6.28 -2.70
N LEU A 26 -5.45 -7.24 -1.77
CA LEU A 26 -6.71 -7.71 -1.16
C LEU A 26 -7.39 -6.63 -0.30
N GLU A 27 -6.60 -5.73 0.30
CA GLU A 27 -7.12 -4.59 1.07
C GLU A 27 -7.70 -3.51 0.17
N VAL A 28 -7.17 -3.38 -1.05
CA VAL A 28 -7.75 -2.50 -2.07
C VAL A 28 -9.04 -3.11 -2.63
N ILE A 29 -9.06 -4.43 -2.82
CA ILE A 29 -10.21 -5.14 -3.37
C ILE A 29 -11.39 -5.13 -2.40
N ASN A 30 -11.15 -5.51 -1.14
CA ASN A 30 -12.21 -5.72 -0.13
C ASN A 30 -12.37 -4.53 0.84
N GLY A 31 -11.48 -3.55 0.78
CA GLY A 31 -11.38 -2.48 1.77
C GLY A 31 -10.70 -2.92 3.07
N ILE A 32 -10.19 -1.95 3.84
CA ILE A 32 -9.64 -2.16 5.17
C ILE A 32 -9.72 -0.86 5.99
N THR A 33 -9.93 -0.97 7.29
CA THR A 33 -9.89 0.18 8.20
C THR A 33 -8.47 0.63 8.49
N LEU A 34 -8.30 1.88 8.92
CA LEU A 34 -7.00 2.39 9.36
C LEU A 34 -6.39 1.54 10.50
N GLU A 35 -7.21 1.09 11.44
CA GLU A 35 -6.76 0.20 12.52
C GLU A 35 -6.24 -1.14 11.98
N GLY A 36 -6.92 -1.72 10.98
CA GLY A 36 -6.45 -2.94 10.32
C GLY A 36 -5.10 -2.75 9.63
N LEU A 37 -4.90 -1.62 8.96
CA LEU A 37 -3.61 -1.27 8.34
C LEU A 37 -2.48 -1.15 9.39
N HIS A 38 -2.76 -0.52 10.53
CA HIS A 38 -1.81 -0.43 11.64
C HIS A 38 -1.48 -1.78 12.25
N GLN A 39 -2.48 -2.63 12.50
CA GLN A 39 -2.25 -3.98 13.02
C GLN A 39 -1.36 -4.77 12.08
N ARG A 40 -1.57 -4.67 10.77
CA ARG A 40 -0.73 -5.41 9.82
C ARG A 40 0.72 -4.92 9.81
N LEU A 41 0.95 -3.62 10.00
CA LEU A 41 2.29 -3.08 10.18
C LEU A 41 2.97 -3.63 11.44
N GLU A 42 2.22 -3.77 12.54
CA GLU A 42 2.73 -4.31 13.81
C GLU A 42 3.11 -5.80 13.74
N HIS A 43 2.40 -6.57 12.92
CA HIS A 43 2.75 -7.97 12.64
C HIS A 43 3.90 -8.11 11.63
N GLY A 44 4.32 -7.01 11.00
CA GLY A 44 5.42 -6.97 10.05
C GLY A 44 6.78 -6.98 10.74
N ASN A 45 7.79 -7.52 10.05
CA ASN A 45 9.18 -7.47 10.52
C ASN A 45 9.83 -6.14 10.09
N LEU A 46 9.38 -5.05 10.71
CA LEU A 46 9.90 -3.70 10.48
C LEU A 46 10.81 -3.23 11.62
N ASP A 47 11.72 -2.32 11.28
CA ASP A 47 12.46 -1.58 12.28
C ASP A 47 11.49 -0.69 13.10
N PRO A 48 11.64 -0.55 14.42
CA PRO A 48 10.77 0.29 15.24
C PRO A 48 10.68 1.74 14.76
N SER A 49 11.76 2.29 14.20
CA SER A 49 11.78 3.65 13.66
C SER A 49 10.93 3.77 12.39
N GLU A 50 11.06 2.81 11.47
CA GLU A 50 10.27 2.74 10.24
C GLU A 50 8.78 2.48 10.53
N LEU A 51 8.47 1.72 11.59
CA LEU A 51 7.08 1.47 11.98
C LEU A 51 6.34 2.75 12.39
N VAL A 52 7.01 3.69 13.07
CA VAL A 52 6.42 4.99 13.42
C VAL A 52 6.18 5.83 12.16
N VAL A 53 7.16 5.86 11.25
CA VAL A 53 7.06 6.58 9.98
C VAL A 53 5.94 6.00 9.11
N ALA A 54 5.86 4.68 8.99
CA ALA A 54 4.85 3.99 8.20
C ALA A 54 3.43 4.23 8.75
N LYS A 55 3.24 4.19 10.07
CA LYS A 55 1.94 4.52 10.69
C LYS A 55 1.54 5.97 10.42
N GLN A 56 2.46 6.91 10.59
CA GLN A 56 2.18 8.32 10.27
C GLN A 56 1.82 8.51 8.79
N GLY A 57 2.54 7.84 7.89
CA GLY A 57 2.22 7.82 6.46
C GLY A 57 0.82 7.27 6.19
N GLN A 58 0.44 6.15 6.81
CA GLN A 58 -0.89 5.58 6.64
C GLN A 58 -2.02 6.50 7.13
N VAL A 59 -1.82 7.21 8.24
CA VAL A 59 -2.81 8.20 8.73
C VAL A 59 -2.97 9.36 7.74
N MET A 60 -1.89 9.79 7.11
CA MET A 60 -1.91 10.90 6.14
C MET A 60 -2.51 10.48 4.79
N ASP A 61 -2.12 9.30 4.28
CA ASP A 61 -2.54 8.80 2.97
C ASP A 61 -3.93 8.16 3.00
N PHE A 62 -4.27 7.48 4.11
CA PHE A 62 -5.49 6.70 4.29
C PHE A 62 -6.18 7.03 5.62
N PRO A 63 -6.62 8.28 5.86
CA PRO A 63 -7.17 8.72 7.14
C PRO A 63 -8.39 7.92 7.61
N ASN A 64 -9.16 7.35 6.68
CA ASN A 64 -10.32 6.51 6.97
C ASN A 64 -10.09 5.03 6.58
N GLY A 65 -8.85 4.64 6.30
CA GLY A 65 -8.52 3.36 5.67
C GLY A 65 -8.66 3.38 4.15
N ILE A 66 -8.59 2.19 3.54
CA ILE A 66 -8.74 2.01 2.09
C ILE A 66 -10.18 1.58 1.81
N PRO A 67 -10.94 2.32 0.97
CA PRO A 67 -12.28 1.92 0.59
C PRO A 67 -12.26 0.66 -0.28
N GLU A 68 -13.33 -0.12 -0.24
CA GLU A 68 -13.53 -1.24 -1.15
C GLU A 68 -13.61 -0.74 -2.60
N CYS A 69 -12.61 -1.10 -3.42
CA CYS A 69 -12.53 -0.67 -4.81
C CYS A 69 -12.84 -1.80 -5.80
N GLY A 70 -12.87 -3.05 -5.35
CA GLY A 70 -13.01 -4.23 -6.19
C GLY A 70 -11.78 -4.52 -7.07
N ALA A 71 -11.79 -5.69 -7.71
CA ALA A 71 -10.66 -6.17 -8.51
C ALA A 71 -10.45 -5.37 -9.82
N ASP A 72 -11.53 -4.87 -10.41
CA ASP A 72 -11.47 -4.17 -11.70
C ASP A 72 -10.81 -2.81 -11.58
N ALA A 73 -11.07 -2.06 -10.50
CA ALA A 73 -10.41 -0.79 -10.25
C ALA A 73 -8.90 -0.96 -10.13
N LEU A 74 -8.44 -1.98 -9.38
CA LEU A 74 -7.03 -2.30 -9.24
C LEU A 74 -6.39 -2.68 -10.59
N ARG A 75 -7.04 -3.55 -11.37
CA ARG A 75 -6.56 -3.93 -12.71
C ARG A 75 -6.45 -2.73 -13.64
N PHE A 76 -7.48 -1.88 -13.68
CA PHE A 76 -7.51 -0.71 -14.54
C PHE A 76 -6.41 0.29 -14.15
N ALA A 77 -6.21 0.50 -12.85
CA ALA A 77 -5.12 1.34 -12.34
C ALA A 77 -3.75 0.81 -12.75
N LEU A 78 -3.48 -0.50 -12.61
CA LEU A 78 -2.19 -1.10 -12.97
C LEU A 78 -1.94 -1.06 -14.48
N VAL A 79 -2.96 -1.34 -15.31
CA VAL A 79 -2.83 -1.22 -16.77
C VAL A 79 -2.58 0.23 -17.18
N SER A 80 -3.30 1.19 -16.59
CA SER A 80 -3.09 2.62 -16.86
C SER A 80 -1.72 3.11 -16.40
N TYR A 81 -1.19 2.56 -15.29
CA TYR A 81 0.14 2.88 -14.78
C TYR A 81 1.25 2.47 -15.75
N THR A 82 1.08 1.38 -16.51
CA THR A 82 2.06 0.96 -17.52
C THR A 82 2.09 1.83 -18.77
N ALA A 83 1.12 2.74 -18.94
CA ALA A 83 1.06 3.68 -20.06
C ALA A 83 1.79 5.02 -19.79
N GLN A 84 2.28 5.24 -18.57
CA GLN A 84 3.08 6.41 -18.15
C GLN A 84 4.57 6.10 -18.19
#